data_AF-A0A820CJE4-F1
#
_entry.id   AF-A0A820CJE4-F1
#
_cell.length_a   1.000
_cell.length_b   1.000
_cell.length_c   1.000
_cell.angle_alpha   90.00
_cell.angle_beta   90.00
_cell.angle_gamma   90.00
#
_symmetry.space_group_name_H-M   'P 1'
#
loop_
_entity.id
_entity.type
_entity.pdbx_description
1 polymer ?
#
loop_
_entity_poly.entity_id
_entity_poly.type
_entity_poly.pdbx_seq_one_letter_code
_entity_poly.pdbx_strand_id
1 'polypeptide(L)'
;TESWPTDDQNIVRYLINKQKFDGLWDLDAKDIEQLTGKSLKSFPSFNNQQIVVAAIVIIALEIRFATLSTMWHAVVQKARKRLLELLNKDANKLQSILESIRQEF
;
A
#
# COMPACT_ATOMS: atom_id res chain seq x y z
N THR A 1 -4.99 -19.61 -7.56
CA THR A 1 -5.31 -18.64 -6.49
C THR A 1 -4.34 -18.89 -5.37
N GLU A 2 -3.41 -17.96 -5.15
CA GLU A 2 -2.48 -18.02 -4.03
C GLU A 2 -3.26 -17.79 -2.72
N SER A 3 -3.04 -18.60 -1.71
CA SER A 3 -3.63 -18.40 -0.39
C SER A 3 -2.96 -17.23 0.32
N TRP A 4 -3.74 -16.40 1.03
CA TRP A 4 -3.18 -15.32 1.84
C TRP A 4 -2.24 -15.87 2.92
N PRO A 5 -1.01 -15.33 3.06
CA PRO A 5 -0.04 -15.79 4.05
C PRO A 5 -0.43 -15.40 5.48
N THR A 6 -0.04 -16.22 6.46
CA THR A 6 -0.49 -16.07 7.86
C THR A 6 0.51 -15.39 8.79
N ASP A 7 1.82 -15.45 8.49
CA ASP A 7 2.85 -14.75 9.27
C ASP A 7 3.31 -13.45 8.59
N ASP A 8 3.76 -12.50 9.41
CA ASP A 8 4.12 -11.16 8.95
C ASP A 8 5.25 -11.15 7.91
N GLN A 9 6.22 -12.05 8.00
CA GLN A 9 7.32 -12.10 7.03
C GLN A 9 6.83 -12.55 5.66
N ASN A 10 5.96 -13.57 5.61
CA ASN A 10 5.37 -14.04 4.37
C ASN A 10 4.32 -13.06 3.82
N ILE A 11 3.61 -12.32 4.66
CA ILE A 11 2.76 -11.20 4.21
C ILE A 11 3.60 -10.13 3.53
N VAL A 12 4.71 -9.69 4.13
CA VAL A 12 5.60 -8.70 3.51
C VAL A 12 6.17 -9.23 2.18
N ARG A 13 6.60 -10.50 2.11
CA ARG A 13 7.05 -11.11 0.84
C ARG A 13 5.96 -11.14 -0.22
N TYR A 14 4.74 -11.49 0.15
CA TYR A 14 3.59 -11.47 -0.75
C TYR A 14 3.36 -10.06 -1.31
N LEU A 15 3.34 -9.04 -0.45
CA LEU A 15 3.20 -7.65 -0.88
C LEU A 15 4.34 -7.23 -1.83
N ILE A 16 5.59 -7.60 -1.55
CA ILE A 16 6.73 -7.32 -2.44
C ILE A 16 6.54 -7.99 -3.81
N ASN A 17 6.14 -9.27 -3.83
CA ASN A 17 5.93 -10.02 -5.07
C ASN A 17 4.76 -9.49 -5.91
N LYS A 18 3.79 -8.81 -5.28
CA LYS A 18 2.66 -8.15 -5.95
C LYS A 18 2.98 -6.73 -6.42
N GLN A 19 4.18 -6.21 -6.16
CA GLN A 19 4.56 -4.91 -6.70
C GLN A 19 4.86 -5.01 -8.20
N LYS A 20 4.16 -4.20 -9.00
CA LYS A 20 4.36 -4.03 -10.44
C LYS A 20 5.71 -3.35 -10.72
N PHE A 21 6.17 -3.48 -11.96
CA PHE A 21 7.40 -2.82 -12.40
C PHE A 21 7.35 -1.29 -12.22
N ASP A 22 6.19 -0.66 -12.33
CA ASP A 22 6.01 0.77 -12.13
C ASP A 22 6.05 1.22 -10.66
N GLY A 23 6.06 0.29 -9.71
CA GLY A 23 6.09 0.56 -8.28
C GLY A 23 4.73 0.55 -7.58
N LEU A 24 3.63 0.38 -8.29
CA LEU A 24 2.30 0.20 -7.69
C LEU A 24 2.05 -1.29 -7.39
N TRP A 25 0.93 -1.60 -6.73
CA TRP A 25 0.56 -2.96 -6.39
C TRP A 25 -0.53 -3.54 -7.30
N ASP A 26 -0.41 -4.83 -7.59
CA ASP A 26 -1.47 -5.62 -8.21
C ASP A 26 -2.23 -6.42 -7.14
N LEU A 27 -3.04 -5.70 -6.38
CA LEU A 27 -3.87 -6.26 -5.31
C LEU A 27 -5.34 -5.99 -5.62
N ASP A 28 -6.18 -6.99 -5.38
CA ASP A 28 -7.62 -6.86 -5.52
C ASP A 28 -8.28 -6.44 -4.18
N ALA A 29 -9.61 -6.31 -4.20
CA ALA A 29 -10.36 -5.91 -3.00
C ALA A 29 -10.25 -6.94 -1.86
N LYS A 30 -10.09 -8.23 -2.18
CA LYS A 30 -9.95 -9.30 -1.19
C LYS A 30 -8.58 -9.24 -0.52
N ASP A 31 -7.52 -8.97 -1.28
CA ASP A 31 -6.18 -8.73 -0.73
C ASP A 31 -6.18 -7.57 0.27
N ILE A 32 -6.87 -6.46 -0.05
CA ILE A 32 -7.00 -5.31 0.86
C ILE A 32 -7.77 -5.68 2.13
N GLU A 33 -8.85 -6.45 2.00
CA GLU A 33 -9.62 -6.92 3.15
C GLU A 33 -8.80 -7.84 4.05
N GLN A 34 -7.99 -8.73 3.47
CA GLN A 34 -7.08 -9.58 4.24
C GLN A 34 -5.96 -8.77 4.93
N LEU A 35 -5.45 -7.74 4.26
CA LEU A 35 -4.38 -6.89 4.80
C LEU A 35 -4.85 -6.03 5.97
N THR A 36 -6.05 -5.46 5.85
CA THR A 36 -6.54 -4.37 6.72
C THR A 36 -7.71 -4.77 7.63
N GLY A 37 -8.36 -5.90 7.37
CA GLY A 37 -9.63 -6.28 8.00
C GLY A 37 -10.83 -5.44 7.57
N LYS A 38 -10.64 -4.52 6.61
CA LYS A 38 -11.67 -3.59 6.12
C LYS A 38 -11.84 -3.72 4.61
N SER A 39 -13.07 -3.56 4.13
CA SER A 39 -13.35 -3.50 2.69
C SER A 39 -12.64 -2.30 2.06
N LEU A 40 -12.11 -2.43 0.84
CA LEU A 40 -11.52 -1.30 0.10
C LEU A 40 -12.46 -0.07 0.01
N LYS A 41 -13.78 -0.28 0.03
CA LYS A 41 -14.79 0.78 0.01
C LYS A 41 -14.85 1.63 1.29
N SER A 42 -14.26 1.18 2.40
CA SER A 42 -14.22 1.97 3.64
C SER A 42 -13.13 3.04 3.60
N PHE A 43 -12.18 2.95 2.67
CA PHE A 43 -11.12 3.94 2.52
C PHE A 43 -11.60 5.11 1.66
N PRO A 44 -11.08 6.33 1.87
CA PRO A 44 -11.40 7.49 1.06
C PRO A 44 -11.30 7.19 -0.44
N SER A 45 -12.37 7.53 -1.16
CA SER A 45 -12.38 7.40 -2.62
C SER A 45 -11.51 8.49 -3.23
N PHE A 46 -10.51 8.07 -4.00
CA PHE A 46 -9.76 8.95 -4.87
C PHE A 46 -10.04 8.58 -6.32
N ASN A 47 -9.91 9.55 -7.24
CA ASN A 47 -10.17 9.37 -8.67
C ASN A 47 -9.37 8.22 -9.32
N ASN A 48 -8.35 7.70 -8.63
CA ASN A 48 -7.58 6.56 -9.06
C ASN A 48 -7.47 5.52 -7.93
N GLN A 49 -8.12 4.37 -8.10
CA GLN A 49 -8.11 3.28 -7.14
C GLN A 49 -6.69 2.73 -6.88
N GLN A 50 -5.79 2.76 -7.86
CA GLN A 50 -4.41 2.29 -7.67
C GLN A 50 -3.63 3.17 -6.69
N ILE A 51 -3.94 4.46 -6.63
CA ILE A 51 -3.36 5.38 -5.63
C ILE A 51 -3.80 4.96 -4.23
N VAL A 52 -5.09 4.64 -4.06
CA VAL A 52 -5.66 4.20 -2.78
C VAL A 52 -5.02 2.89 -2.34
N VAL A 53 -5.00 1.89 -3.22
CA VAL A 53 -4.39 0.58 -2.95
C VAL A 53 -2.92 0.74 -2.56
N ALA A 54 -2.13 1.52 -3.30
CA ALA A 54 -0.73 1.73 -2.99
C ALA A 54 -0.54 2.47 -1.65
N ALA A 55 -1.36 3.47 -1.36
CA ALA A 55 -1.33 4.17 -0.08
C ALA A 55 -1.64 3.25 1.10
N ILE A 56 -2.66 2.38 0.97
CA ILE A 56 -2.99 1.36 1.98
C ILE A 56 -1.80 0.44 2.25
N VAL A 57 -1.16 -0.07 1.19
CA VAL A 57 0.00 -0.97 1.35
C VAL A 57 1.17 -0.26 2.01
N ILE A 58 1.48 0.98 1.60
CA ILE A 58 2.53 1.79 2.24
C ILE A 58 2.25 1.94 3.74
N ILE A 59 1.03 2.33 4.11
CA ILE A 59 0.66 2.55 5.51
C ILE A 59 0.69 1.23 6.30
N ALA A 60 0.21 0.12 5.74
CA ALA A 60 0.29 -1.18 6.39
C ALA A 60 1.74 -1.61 6.65
N LEU A 61 2.63 -1.41 5.67
CA LEU A 61 4.06 -1.69 5.81
C LEU A 61 4.72 -0.83 6.89
N GLU A 62 4.40 0.46 6.94
CA GLU A 62 4.96 1.40 7.90
C GLU A 62 4.46 1.20 9.33
N ILE A 63 3.20 0.79 9.52
CA ILE A 63 2.59 0.64 10.85
C ILE A 63 2.74 -0.81 11.35
N ARG A 64 2.16 -1.76 10.62
CA ARG A 64 2.05 -3.15 11.08
C ARG A 64 3.36 -3.91 10.93
N PHE A 65 4.15 -3.60 9.89
CA PHE A 65 5.37 -4.33 9.56
C PHE A 65 6.64 -3.50 9.77
N ALA A 66 6.62 -2.52 10.67
CA ALA A 66 7.73 -1.59 10.93
C ALA A 66 9.06 -2.30 11.26
N THR A 67 8.98 -3.41 12.01
CA THR A 67 10.13 -4.23 12.42
C THR A 67 10.80 -4.96 11.23
N LEU A 68 10.10 -5.10 10.10
CA LEU A 68 10.57 -5.72 8.86
C LEU A 68 10.97 -4.68 7.79
N SER A 69 11.22 -3.42 8.20
CA SER A 69 11.51 -2.31 7.28
C SER A 69 12.66 -2.57 6.30
N THR A 70 13.68 -3.32 6.70
CA THR A 70 14.79 -3.71 5.80
C THR A 70 14.32 -4.50 4.58
N MET A 71 13.19 -5.23 4.68
CA MET A 71 12.61 -5.98 3.57
C MET A 71 11.84 -5.09 2.60
N TRP A 72 11.08 -4.12 3.10
CA TRP A 72 10.13 -3.37 2.28
C TRP A 72 10.54 -1.92 1.96
N HIS A 73 11.61 -1.39 2.56
CA HIS A 73 11.97 0.02 2.42
C HIS A 73 12.11 0.45 0.95
N ALA A 74 12.85 -0.31 0.14
CA ALA A 74 13.07 0.01 -1.26
C ALA A 74 11.76 -0.01 -2.08
N VAL A 75 10.86 -0.96 -1.84
CA VAL A 75 9.58 -1.03 -2.55
C VAL A 75 8.66 0.13 -2.17
N VAL A 76 8.65 0.56 -0.90
CA VAL A 76 7.90 1.74 -0.46
C VAL A 76 8.45 3.02 -1.08
N GLN A 77 9.77 3.21 -1.15
CA GLN A 77 10.35 4.39 -1.79
C GLN A 77 10.02 4.46 -3.28
N LYS A 78 10.07 3.31 -3.98
CA LYS A 78 9.67 3.22 -5.38
C LYS A 78 8.20 3.61 -5.59
N ALA A 79 7.31 3.12 -4.73
CA ALA A 79 5.89 3.46 -4.76
C ALA A 79 5.65 4.94 -4.48
N ARG A 80 6.27 5.51 -3.45
CA ARG A 80 6.18 6.94 -3.11
C ARG A 80 6.60 7.82 -4.29
N LYS A 81 7.69 7.47 -4.98
CA LYS A 81 8.12 8.17 -6.20
C LYS A 81 7.05 8.09 -7.30
N ARG A 82 6.50 6.90 -7.56
CA ARG A 82 5.47 6.72 -8.58
C ARG A 82 4.18 7.48 -8.26
N LEU A 83 3.74 7.47 -7.01
CA LEU A 83 2.57 8.22 -6.57
C LEU A 83 2.78 9.72 -6.74
N LEU A 84 3.98 10.22 -6.40
CA LEU A 84 4.33 11.62 -6.60
C LEU A 84 4.24 12.01 -8.09
N GLU A 85 4.72 11.16 -9.00
CA GLU A 85 4.57 11.37 -10.46
C GLU A 85 3.10 11.43 -10.90
N LEU A 86 2.27 10.48 -10.44
CA LEU A 86 0.83 10.45 -10.75
C LEU A 86 0.05 11.64 -10.18
N LEU A 87 0.57 12.23 -9.11
CA LEU A 87 0.02 13.41 -8.46
C LEU A 87 0.65 14.71 -8.99
N ASN A 88 1.25 14.70 -10.19
CA ASN A 88 1.89 15.87 -10.80
C ASN A 88 2.96 16.53 -9.92
N LYS A 89 3.70 15.72 -9.17
CA LYS A 89 4.71 16.14 -8.18
C LYS A 89 4.17 16.94 -6.99
N ASP A 90 2.87 16.86 -6.72
CA ASP A 90 2.24 17.47 -5.55
C ASP A 90 2.49 16.62 -4.30
N ALA A 91 3.54 16.97 -3.55
CA ALA A 91 3.90 16.29 -2.32
C ALA A 91 2.88 16.51 -1.18
N ASN A 92 2.19 17.66 -1.15
CA ASN A 92 1.19 17.95 -0.14
C ASN A 92 -0.03 17.06 -0.33
N LYS A 93 -0.45 16.86 -1.58
CA LYS A 93 -1.53 15.94 -1.93
C LYS A 93 -1.16 14.49 -1.59
N LEU A 94 0.08 14.06 -1.89
CA LEU A 94 0.55 12.74 -1.49
C LEU A 94 0.49 12.57 0.03
N GLN A 95 1.01 13.54 0.79
CA GLN A 95 0.99 13.49 2.24
C GLN A 95 -0.44 13.45 2.79
N SER A 96 -1.34 14.28 2.25
CA SER A 96 -2.75 14.28 2.65
C SER A 96 -3.41 12.92 2.39
N ILE A 97 -3.13 12.27 1.26
CA ILE A 97 -3.66 10.93 0.96
C ILE A 97 -3.15 9.91 1.98
N LEU A 98 -1.84 9.90 2.22
CA LEU A 98 -1.22 8.96 3.17
C LEU A 98 -1.76 9.16 4.59
N GLU A 99 -1.95 10.40 5.03
CA GLU A 99 -2.55 10.69 6.34
C GLU A 99 -4.03 10.29 6.41
N SER A 100 -4.82 10.56 5.37
CA SER A 100 -6.22 10.12 5.35
C SER A 100 -6.34 8.59 5.45
N ILE A 101 -5.44 7.85 4.80
CA ILE A 101 -5.39 6.39 4.93
C ILE A 101 -4.86 5.95 6.30
N ARG A 102 -3.87 6.66 6.86
CA ARG A 102 -3.30 6.39 8.19
C ARG A 102 -4.36 6.44 9.30
N GLN A 103 -5.32 7.37 9.21
CA GLN A 103 -6.42 7.46 10.19
C GLN A 103 -7.39 6.28 10.15
N GLU A 104 -7.33 5.44 9.11
CA GLU A 104 -8.15 4.23 8.99
C GLU A 104 -7.48 2.97 9.55
N PHE A 105 -6.25 3.06 10.09
CA PHE A 105 -5.53 1.95 10.74
C PHE A 105 -5.52 2.10 12.26
#